data_AF-A0A2G1W6T1-F1
#
_entry.id   AF-A0A2G1W6T1-F1
#
_cell.length_a   1.000
_cell.length_b   1.000
_cell.length_c   1.000
_cell.angle_alpha   90.00
_cell.angle_beta   90.00
_cell.angle_gamma   90.00
#
_symmetry.space_group_name_H-M   'P 1'
#
loop_
_entity.id
_entity.type
_entity.pdbx_description
1 polymer ?
#
loop_
_entity_poly.entity_id
_entity_poly.type
_entity_poly.pdbx_seq_one_letter_code
_entity_poly.pdbx_strand_id
1 'polypeptide(L)'
;MGTSENELAYCVVRDMQSQGHEFFVNSVNEPTVNIQSDGFQQDWPANSERVKDLMIVLFHEAEGRMPSRQELGFAEAMLREECRIGGRRLSQAEQTDRDSDPIIQALHEFTSTFGEYSGRTEDLLSKLRELHSNRSNGFGAQITYFVNVFGRRLRQLTPSLRGYGIEVSVTHREDGSYCITKKLATFQLEATDGSETLPSASNSRQGRDLPPTDGTDGNIRIEPTRTNECDSDDCSVKGGSE
;
A
#
# COMPACT_ATOMS: atom_id res chain seq x y z
N MET A 1 35.30 -14.25 18.35
CA MET A 1 35.30 -15.22 17.23
C MET A 1 34.77 -14.45 16.05
N GLY A 2 35.59 -14.18 15.04
CA GLY A 2 35.12 -13.41 13.88
C GLY A 2 34.31 -14.32 12.97
N THR A 3 33.04 -14.01 12.76
CA THR A 3 32.27 -14.54 11.64
C THR A 3 32.98 -14.14 10.35
N SER A 4 33.08 -15.07 9.40
CA SER A 4 33.64 -14.73 8.08
C SER A 4 32.81 -13.62 7.43
N GLU A 5 33.44 -12.78 6.60
CA GLU A 5 32.79 -11.61 5.96
C GLU A 5 31.48 -11.99 5.24
N ASN A 6 31.42 -13.20 4.69
CA ASN A 6 30.25 -13.73 3.98
C ASN A 6 29.13 -14.22 4.92
N GLU A 7 29.48 -14.71 6.12
CA GLU A 7 28.49 -15.14 7.12
C GLU A 7 27.74 -13.94 7.70
N LEU A 8 28.44 -12.83 7.93
CA LEU A 8 27.82 -11.64 8.51
C LEU A 8 26.81 -11.00 7.55
N ALA A 9 27.16 -10.87 6.28
CA ALA A 9 26.24 -10.41 5.24
C ALA A 9 25.00 -11.32 5.11
N TYR A 10 25.21 -12.64 5.24
CA TYR A 10 24.11 -13.60 5.26
C TYR A 10 23.20 -13.40 6.47
N CYS A 11 23.77 -13.22 7.67
CA CYS A 11 23.02 -12.92 8.88
C CYS A 11 22.16 -11.66 8.72
N VAL A 12 22.72 -10.56 8.18
CA VAL A 12 21.98 -9.30 7.97
C VAL A 12 20.77 -9.50 7.05
N VAL A 13 20.93 -10.18 5.91
CA VAL A 13 19.81 -10.43 4.99
C VAL A 13 18.77 -11.35 5.61
N ARG A 14 19.19 -12.32 6.44
CA ARG A 14 18.28 -13.20 7.18
C ARG A 14 17.55 -12.48 8.31
N ASP A 15 18.20 -11.53 8.96
CA ASP A 15 17.58 -10.70 9.99
C ASP A 15 16.53 -9.77 9.38
N MET A 16 16.77 -9.22 8.19
CA MET A 16 15.74 -8.52 7.43
C MET A 16 14.50 -9.39 7.19
N GLN A 17 14.69 -10.66 6.77
CA GLN A 17 13.58 -11.60 6.59
C GLN A 17 12.86 -11.92 7.91
N SER A 18 13.62 -12.10 9.00
CA SER A 18 13.06 -12.43 10.32
C SER A 18 12.25 -11.27 10.92
N GLN A 19 12.61 -10.03 10.56
CA GLN A 19 11.86 -8.80 10.86
C GLN A 19 10.62 -8.62 9.97
N GLY A 20 10.34 -9.55 9.05
CA GLY A 20 9.16 -9.55 8.20
C GLY A 20 9.31 -8.75 6.91
N HIS A 21 10.53 -8.39 6.51
CA HIS A 21 10.75 -7.76 5.21
C HIS A 21 10.62 -8.78 4.08
N GLU A 22 9.91 -8.39 3.03
CA GLU A 22 9.70 -9.25 1.85
C GLU A 22 10.58 -8.80 0.69
N PHE A 23 11.10 -9.76 -0.08
CA PHE A 23 11.98 -9.49 -1.21
C PHE A 23 11.32 -9.94 -2.50
N PHE A 24 11.31 -9.10 -3.52
CA PHE A 24 10.69 -9.42 -4.79
C PHE A 24 11.27 -8.58 -5.94
N VAL A 25 10.84 -8.89 -7.16
CA VAL A 25 11.13 -8.08 -8.34
C VAL A 25 9.84 -7.40 -8.80
N ASN A 26 9.88 -6.08 -8.99
CA ASN A 26 8.71 -5.31 -9.42
C ASN A 26 8.37 -5.50 -10.92
N SER A 27 7.35 -4.79 -11.44
CA SER A 27 6.89 -4.97 -12.81
C SER A 27 7.90 -4.55 -13.89
N VAL A 28 8.85 -3.68 -13.55
CA VAL A 28 9.95 -3.23 -14.43
C VAL A 28 11.24 -4.05 -14.28
N ASN A 29 11.19 -5.16 -13.54
CA ASN A 29 12.31 -6.04 -13.23
C ASN A 29 13.36 -5.45 -12.27
N GLU A 30 12.97 -4.50 -11.43
CA GLU A 30 13.85 -3.93 -10.41
C GLU A 30 13.71 -4.70 -9.08
N PRO A 31 14.83 -5.14 -8.47
CA PRO A 31 14.84 -5.73 -7.13
C PRO A 31 14.32 -4.76 -6.09
N THR A 32 13.33 -5.20 -5.30
CA THR A 32 12.58 -4.37 -4.37
C THR A 32 12.41 -5.09 -3.04
N VAL A 33 12.52 -4.33 -1.94
CA VAL A 33 12.30 -4.79 -0.57
C VAL A 33 11.05 -4.12 -0.02
N ASN A 34 10.11 -4.91 0.50
CA ASN A 34 8.96 -4.41 1.25
C ASN A 34 9.31 -4.33 2.74
N ILE A 35 9.35 -3.12 3.28
CA ILE A 35 9.55 -2.77 4.68
C ILE A 35 8.18 -2.48 5.29
N GLN A 36 7.49 -3.51 5.79
CA GLN A 36 6.12 -3.39 6.33
C GLN A 36 5.99 -2.35 7.46
N SER A 37 7.07 -2.11 8.21
CA SER A 37 7.12 -1.13 9.29
C SER A 37 7.18 0.33 8.83
N ASP A 38 7.51 0.61 7.57
CA ASP A 38 7.47 1.97 7.03
C ASP A 38 6.03 2.34 6.65
N GLY A 39 5.37 3.15 7.48
CA GLY A 39 4.01 3.62 7.23
C GLY A 39 3.85 4.62 6.08
N PHE A 40 4.94 5.12 5.49
CA PHE A 40 4.91 6.10 4.41
C PHE A 40 5.18 5.47 3.04
N GLN A 41 6.23 4.67 2.93
CA GLN A 41 6.58 3.97 1.68
C GLN A 41 7.13 2.60 2.03
N GLN A 42 6.35 1.53 1.86
CA GLN A 42 6.83 0.18 2.24
C GLN A 42 7.82 -0.38 1.21
N ASP A 43 7.69 -0.04 -0.07
CA ASP A 43 8.54 -0.62 -1.11
C ASP A 43 9.74 0.24 -1.47
N TRP A 44 10.93 -0.28 -1.19
CA TRP A 44 12.21 0.39 -1.45
C TRP A 44 13.01 -0.39 -2.50
N PRO A 45 13.61 0.28 -3.51
CA PRO A 45 14.57 -0.37 -4.40
C PRO A 45 15.74 -0.95 -3.60
N ALA A 46 16.15 -2.18 -3.90
CA ALA A 46 17.21 -2.86 -3.14
C ALA A 46 18.59 -2.16 -3.27
N ASN A 47 18.77 -1.32 -4.28
CA ASN A 47 19.97 -0.49 -4.51
C ASN A 47 19.85 0.93 -3.93
N SER A 48 18.73 1.27 -3.28
CA SER A 48 18.52 2.59 -2.70
C SER A 48 19.40 2.83 -1.48
N GLU A 49 19.75 4.09 -1.23
CA GLU A 49 20.51 4.47 -0.02
C GLU A 49 19.76 4.08 1.27
N ARG A 50 18.42 4.11 1.27
CA ARG A 50 17.62 3.70 2.44
C ARG A 50 17.83 2.24 2.83
N VAL A 51 17.90 1.35 1.83
CA VAL A 51 18.18 -0.08 2.08
C VAL A 51 19.62 -0.27 2.54
N LYS A 52 20.57 0.51 2.01
CA LYS A 52 21.97 0.50 2.48
C LYS A 52 22.08 0.96 3.94
N ASP A 53 21.42 2.05 4.29
CA ASP A 53 21.39 2.58 5.66
C ASP A 53 20.81 1.53 6.62
N LEU A 54 19.70 0.86 6.23
CA LEU A 54 19.14 -0.23 7.01
C LEU A 54 20.13 -1.38 7.21
N MET A 55 20.80 -1.82 6.14
CA MET A 55 21.83 -2.86 6.25
C MET A 55 22.97 -2.41 7.18
N ILE A 56 23.44 -1.16 7.09
CA ILE A 56 24.50 -0.61 7.96
C ILE A 56 24.08 -0.66 9.43
N VAL A 57 22.83 -0.29 9.74
CA VAL A 57 22.28 -0.38 11.10
C VAL A 57 22.30 -1.82 11.59
N LEU A 58 21.81 -2.77 10.79
CA LEU A 58 21.80 -4.20 11.16
C LEU A 58 23.22 -4.77 11.33
N PHE A 59 24.17 -4.38 10.48
CA PHE A 59 25.58 -4.73 10.64
C PHE A 59 26.14 -4.20 11.98
N HIS A 60 25.83 -2.95 12.31
CA HIS A 60 26.27 -2.33 13.56
C HIS A 60 25.61 -2.99 14.78
N GLU A 61 24.34 -3.37 14.70
CA GLU A 61 23.65 -4.09 15.78
C GLU A 61 24.21 -5.50 16.00
N ALA A 62 24.60 -6.19 14.93
CA ALA A 62 25.16 -7.53 15.00
C ALA A 62 26.59 -7.58 15.56
N GLU A 63 27.47 -6.65 15.13
CA GLU A 63 28.92 -6.72 15.42
C GLU A 63 29.47 -5.51 16.18
N GLY A 64 28.66 -4.47 16.43
CA GLY A 64 29.10 -3.25 17.11
C GLY A 64 30.06 -2.39 16.30
N ARG A 65 30.13 -2.57 14.97
CA ARG A 65 31.00 -1.82 14.07
C ARG A 65 30.33 -1.50 12.74
N MET A 66 30.89 -0.54 12.01
CA MET A 66 30.48 -0.27 10.64
C MET A 66 30.96 -1.38 9.69
N PRO A 67 30.15 -1.74 8.69
CA PRO A 67 30.58 -2.68 7.65
C PRO A 67 31.64 -2.03 6.76
N SER A 68 32.56 -2.85 6.27
CA SER A 68 33.44 -2.47 5.17
C SER A 68 32.65 -2.36 3.87
N ARG A 69 33.24 -1.64 2.89
CA ARG A 69 32.64 -1.50 1.55
C ARG A 69 32.42 -2.86 0.86
N GLN A 70 33.28 -3.83 1.12
CA GLN A 70 33.20 -5.16 0.53
C GLN A 70 32.06 -5.98 1.14
N GLU A 71 31.92 -5.94 2.47
CA GLU A 71 30.81 -6.60 3.18
C GLU A 71 29.45 -6.03 2.75
N LEU A 72 29.33 -4.71 2.67
CA LEU A 72 28.12 -4.05 2.21
C LEU A 72 27.80 -4.41 0.75
N GLY A 73 28.81 -4.39 -0.13
CA GLY A 73 28.64 -4.77 -1.54
C GLY A 73 28.23 -6.23 -1.71
N PHE A 74 28.70 -7.13 -0.84
CA PHE A 74 28.29 -8.53 -0.84
C PHE A 74 26.85 -8.71 -0.33
N ALA A 75 26.47 -8.02 0.76
CA ALA A 75 25.09 -8.01 1.26
C ALA A 75 24.11 -7.47 0.20
N GLU A 76 24.45 -6.39 -0.51
CA GLU A 76 23.65 -5.87 -1.63
C GLU A 76 23.51 -6.88 -2.79
N ALA A 77 24.57 -7.64 -3.09
CA ALA A 77 24.53 -8.67 -4.12
C ALA A 77 23.61 -9.82 -3.71
N MET A 78 23.70 -10.27 -2.45
CA MET A 78 22.82 -11.27 -1.88
C MET A 78 21.36 -10.84 -1.88
N LEU A 79 21.07 -9.62 -1.40
CA LEU A 79 19.72 -9.09 -1.35
C LEU A 79 19.07 -9.05 -2.74
N ARG A 80 19.84 -8.68 -3.78
CA ARG A 80 19.36 -8.73 -5.16
C ARG A 80 19.02 -10.14 -5.63
N GLU A 81 19.80 -11.14 -5.22
CA GLU A 81 19.53 -12.53 -5.56
C GLU A 81 18.29 -13.05 -4.83
N GLU A 82 18.14 -12.74 -3.54
CA GLU A 82 16.94 -13.04 -2.78
C GLU A 82 15.68 -12.39 -3.38
N CYS A 83 15.77 -11.15 -3.86
CA CYS A 83 14.69 -10.50 -4.59
C CYS A 83 14.29 -11.30 -5.85
N ARG A 84 15.27 -11.82 -6.60
CA ARG A 84 15.01 -12.67 -7.79
C ARG A 84 14.33 -13.99 -7.41
N ILE A 85 14.76 -14.60 -6.31
CA ILE A 85 14.17 -15.85 -5.78
C ILE A 85 12.72 -15.60 -5.33
N GLY A 86 12.44 -14.46 -4.71
CA GLY A 86 11.08 -14.05 -4.29
C GLY A 86 10.09 -13.86 -5.45
N GLY A 87 10.59 -13.79 -6.68
CA GLY A 87 9.77 -13.76 -7.89
C GLY A 87 9.15 -12.40 -8.19
N ARG A 88 8.28 -12.37 -9.20
CA ARG A 88 7.65 -11.13 -9.67
C ARG A 88 6.41 -10.77 -8.88
N ARG A 89 6.33 -9.53 -8.41
CA ARG A 89 5.17 -8.95 -7.75
C ARG A 89 4.97 -7.50 -8.20
N LEU A 90 3.77 -6.95 -7.96
CA LEU A 90 3.52 -5.53 -8.14
C LEU A 90 3.89 -4.80 -6.85
N SER A 91 4.68 -3.74 -6.95
CA SER A 91 4.95 -2.88 -5.79
C SER A 91 3.69 -2.12 -5.36
N GLN A 92 3.61 -1.69 -4.11
CA GLN A 92 2.58 -0.86 -3.52
C GLN A 92 2.45 0.49 -4.27
N ALA A 93 3.56 1.08 -4.70
CA ALA A 93 3.54 2.27 -5.55
C ALA A 93 2.88 1.97 -6.91
N GLU A 94 3.22 0.83 -7.54
CA GLU A 94 2.58 0.39 -8.78
C GLU A 94 1.10 0.04 -8.59
N GLN A 95 0.71 -0.46 -7.40
CA GLN A 95 -0.68 -0.73 -7.06
C GLN A 95 -1.46 0.58 -6.89
N THR A 96 -0.92 1.54 -6.14
CA THR A 96 -1.53 2.86 -5.91
C THR A 96 -1.68 3.65 -7.21
N ASP A 97 -0.65 3.65 -8.06
CA ASP A 97 -0.71 4.27 -9.38
C ASP A 97 -1.79 3.63 -10.26
N ARG A 98 -2.02 2.31 -10.14
CA ARG A 98 -3.10 1.62 -10.87
C ARG A 98 -4.48 1.97 -10.33
N ASP A 99 -4.65 2.17 -9.04
CA ASP A 99 -5.95 2.55 -8.45
C ASP A 99 -6.38 3.97 -8.88
N SER A 100 -5.40 4.82 -9.19
CA SER A 100 -5.63 6.13 -9.81
C SER A 100 -5.84 6.09 -11.33
N ASP A 101 -5.74 4.92 -11.98
CA ASP A 101 -5.84 4.82 -13.44
C ASP A 101 -7.29 5.15 -13.89
N PRO A 102 -7.48 6.12 -14.79
CA PRO A 102 -8.81 6.58 -15.19
C PRO A 102 -9.61 5.48 -15.91
N ILE A 103 -8.95 4.46 -16.48
CA ILE A 103 -9.64 3.30 -17.06
C ILE A 103 -10.23 2.41 -15.96
N ILE A 104 -9.51 2.20 -14.85
CA ILE A 104 -10.02 1.41 -13.72
C ILE A 104 -11.22 2.11 -13.09
N GLN A 105 -11.09 3.41 -12.82
CA GLN A 105 -12.18 4.21 -12.25
C GLN A 105 -13.41 4.23 -13.15
N ALA A 106 -13.24 4.49 -14.44
CA ALA A 106 -14.35 4.53 -15.39
C ALA A 106 -15.01 3.15 -15.58
N LEU A 107 -14.24 2.06 -15.61
CA LEU A 107 -14.81 0.71 -15.72
C LEU A 107 -15.55 0.27 -14.46
N HIS A 108 -15.02 0.63 -13.29
CA HIS A 108 -15.69 0.37 -12.03
C HIS A 108 -17.05 1.09 -11.96
N GLU A 109 -17.08 2.36 -12.36
CA GLU A 109 -18.34 3.10 -12.42
C GLU A 109 -19.30 2.54 -13.48
N PHE A 110 -18.77 2.25 -14.68
CA PHE A 110 -19.57 1.73 -15.78
C PHE A 110 -20.22 0.39 -15.41
N THR A 111 -19.46 -0.56 -14.86
CA THR A 111 -20.00 -1.86 -14.45
C THR A 111 -20.92 -1.77 -13.23
N SER A 112 -20.72 -0.80 -12.35
CA SER A 112 -21.65 -0.52 -11.25
C SER A 112 -22.99 0.06 -11.75
N THR A 113 -22.97 0.86 -12.81
CA THR A 113 -24.15 1.56 -13.34
C THR A 113 -24.92 0.71 -14.37
N PHE A 114 -24.20 0.04 -15.27
CA PHE A 114 -24.76 -0.69 -16.41
C PHE A 114 -24.63 -2.21 -16.29
N GLY A 115 -23.88 -2.71 -15.30
CA GLY A 115 -23.72 -4.14 -15.02
C GLY A 115 -22.68 -4.84 -15.90
N GLU A 116 -23.06 -5.12 -17.14
CA GLU A 116 -22.25 -5.86 -18.10
C GLU A 116 -22.18 -5.14 -19.45
N TYR A 117 -21.05 -5.31 -20.13
CA TYR A 117 -20.89 -4.89 -21.51
C TYR A 117 -20.25 -6.01 -22.33
N SER A 118 -20.77 -6.20 -23.54
CA SER A 118 -20.23 -7.10 -24.56
C SER A 118 -20.36 -6.42 -25.92
N GLY A 119 -19.23 -6.17 -26.58
CA GLY A 119 -19.22 -5.44 -27.85
C GLY A 119 -17.82 -5.02 -28.30
N ARG A 120 -17.75 -4.09 -29.25
CA ARG A 120 -16.49 -3.57 -29.78
C ARG A 120 -15.76 -2.71 -28.76
N THR A 121 -14.45 -2.90 -28.63
CA THR A 121 -13.60 -2.15 -27.70
C THR A 121 -13.64 -0.64 -27.94
N GLU A 122 -13.87 -0.21 -29.18
CA GLU A 122 -14.09 1.20 -29.54
C GLU A 122 -15.37 1.78 -28.94
N ASP A 123 -16.48 1.04 -28.97
CA ASP A 123 -17.75 1.50 -28.41
C ASP A 123 -17.66 1.59 -26.88
N LEU A 124 -16.97 0.64 -26.24
CA LEU A 124 -16.68 0.71 -24.80
C LEU A 124 -15.90 1.98 -24.48
N LEU A 125 -14.81 2.26 -25.20
CA LEU A 125 -14.00 3.46 -24.98
C LEU A 125 -14.83 4.74 -25.12
N SER A 126 -15.73 4.79 -26.11
CA SER A 126 -16.63 5.93 -26.32
C SER A 126 -17.59 6.11 -25.14
N LYS A 127 -18.23 5.02 -24.67
CA LYS A 127 -19.10 5.05 -23.49
C LYS A 127 -18.37 5.48 -22.23
N LEU A 128 -17.14 5.00 -22.01
CA LEU A 128 -16.33 5.39 -20.86
C LEU A 128 -15.94 6.87 -20.92
N ARG A 129 -15.64 7.40 -22.11
CA ARG A 129 -15.35 8.82 -22.31
C ARG A 129 -16.57 9.71 -22.04
N GLU A 130 -17.74 9.34 -22.52
CA GLU A 130 -18.98 10.07 -22.27
C GLU A 130 -19.29 10.14 -20.78
N LEU A 131 -19.21 8.99 -20.11
CA LEU A 131 -19.45 8.84 -18.69
C LEU A 131 -18.47 9.68 -17.84
N HIS A 132 -17.20 9.68 -18.23
CA HIS A 132 -16.16 10.46 -17.57
C HIS A 132 -16.25 11.98 -17.87
N SER A 133 -16.65 12.37 -19.08
CA SER A 133 -16.78 13.79 -19.48
C SER A 133 -17.95 14.48 -18.76
N ASN A 134 -19.01 13.74 -18.46
CA ASN A 134 -20.18 14.26 -17.75
C ASN A 134 -19.93 14.53 -16.25
N ARG A 135 -18.80 14.07 -15.69
CA ARG A 135 -18.44 14.21 -14.27
C ARG A 135 -17.21 15.10 -14.00
N SER A 136 -16.91 16.06 -14.89
CA SER A 136 -15.71 16.93 -14.93
C SER A 136 -15.30 17.70 -13.64
N ASN A 137 -15.84 17.43 -12.46
CA ASN A 137 -15.52 18.15 -11.23
C ASN A 137 -14.83 17.33 -10.13
N GLY A 138 -14.44 16.06 -10.34
CA GLY A 138 -13.92 15.26 -9.21
C GLY A 138 -12.85 14.21 -9.45
N PHE A 139 -12.73 13.62 -10.65
CA PHE A 139 -11.80 12.51 -10.88
C PHE A 139 -10.78 12.85 -11.99
N GLY A 140 -9.52 12.54 -11.69
CA GLY A 140 -8.35 12.94 -12.45
C GLY A 140 -8.28 12.36 -13.86
N ALA A 141 -7.47 13.02 -14.69
CA ALA A 141 -7.03 12.62 -16.03
C ALA A 141 -8.10 12.08 -17.01
N GLN A 142 -8.44 12.87 -18.03
CA GLN A 142 -9.29 12.45 -19.15
C GLN A 142 -8.73 11.21 -19.88
N ILE A 143 -9.60 10.25 -20.24
CA ILE A 143 -9.24 9.06 -21.02
C ILE A 143 -8.90 9.45 -22.47
N THR A 144 -7.64 9.77 -22.74
CA THR A 144 -7.14 10.26 -24.05
C THR A 144 -6.53 9.18 -24.94
N TYR A 145 -6.78 7.89 -24.66
CA TYR A 145 -6.13 6.81 -25.41
C TYR A 145 -6.77 6.55 -26.79
N PHE A 146 -5.96 6.27 -27.81
CA PHE A 146 -6.45 5.64 -29.05
C PHE A 146 -6.94 4.21 -28.77
N VAL A 147 -7.90 3.70 -29.56
CA VAL A 147 -8.51 2.37 -29.36
C VAL A 147 -7.48 1.25 -29.19
N ASN A 148 -6.41 1.27 -30.00
CA ASN A 148 -5.33 0.28 -29.95
C ASN A 148 -4.54 0.34 -28.63
N VAL A 149 -4.32 1.54 -28.10
CA VAL A 149 -3.62 1.77 -26.83
C VAL A 149 -4.52 1.37 -25.67
N PHE A 150 -5.81 1.74 -25.74
CA PHE A 150 -6.82 1.35 -24.77
C PHE A 150 -6.94 -0.16 -24.64
N GLY A 151 -7.08 -0.91 -25.74
CA GLY A 151 -7.18 -2.37 -25.70
C GLY A 151 -5.93 -3.08 -25.16
N ARG A 152 -4.75 -2.49 -25.33
CA ARG A 152 -3.49 -2.99 -24.73
C ARG A 152 -3.45 -2.69 -23.23
N ARG A 153 -3.77 -1.46 -22.84
CA ARG A 153 -3.80 -1.03 -21.43
C ARG A 153 -4.84 -1.81 -20.64
N LEU A 154 -6.04 -2.00 -21.21
CA LEU A 154 -7.12 -2.79 -20.62
C LEU A 154 -6.69 -4.22 -20.28
N ARG A 155 -5.91 -4.87 -21.16
CA ARG A 155 -5.34 -6.20 -20.90
C ARG A 155 -4.29 -6.20 -19.79
N GLN A 156 -3.50 -5.13 -19.66
CA GLN A 156 -2.53 -5.00 -18.56
C GLN A 156 -3.21 -4.76 -17.21
N LEU A 157 -4.36 -4.11 -17.22
CA LEU A 157 -5.15 -3.78 -16.04
C LEU A 157 -6.11 -4.91 -15.61
N THR A 158 -6.29 -5.96 -16.42
CA THR A 158 -7.17 -7.10 -16.10
C THR A 158 -6.93 -7.69 -14.70
N PRO A 159 -5.68 -7.91 -14.22
CA PRO A 159 -5.46 -8.40 -12.86
C PRO A 159 -5.98 -7.44 -11.79
N SER A 160 -5.77 -6.13 -11.97
CA SER A 160 -6.22 -5.10 -11.04
C SER A 160 -7.75 -4.97 -11.05
N LEU A 161 -8.35 -4.93 -12.24
CA LEU A 161 -9.82 -4.93 -12.40
C LEU A 161 -10.48 -6.15 -11.75
N ARG A 162 -9.84 -7.31 -11.80
CA ARG A 162 -10.31 -8.51 -11.11
C ARG A 162 -10.33 -8.33 -9.59
N GLY A 163 -9.34 -7.63 -9.04
CA GLY A 163 -9.29 -7.20 -7.64
C GLY A 163 -10.38 -6.19 -7.25
N TYR A 164 -11.05 -5.58 -8.22
CA TYR A 164 -12.27 -4.76 -8.01
C TYR A 164 -13.55 -5.54 -8.31
N GLY A 165 -13.46 -6.86 -8.50
CA GLY A 165 -14.61 -7.68 -8.87
C GLY A 165 -15.07 -7.46 -10.31
N ILE A 166 -14.21 -6.97 -11.20
CA ILE A 166 -14.52 -6.75 -12.62
C ILE A 166 -13.73 -7.75 -13.46
N GLU A 167 -14.43 -8.62 -14.16
CA GLU A 167 -13.83 -9.50 -15.15
C GLU A 167 -13.80 -8.80 -16.50
N VAL A 168 -12.62 -8.78 -17.13
CA VAL A 168 -12.44 -8.27 -18.49
C VAL A 168 -11.81 -9.33 -19.36
N SER A 169 -12.43 -9.57 -20.51
CA SER A 169 -11.86 -10.39 -21.58
C SER A 169 -11.80 -9.60 -22.87
N VAL A 170 -10.70 -9.74 -23.61
CA VAL A 170 -10.49 -9.06 -24.91
C VAL A 170 -10.18 -10.10 -25.96
N THR A 171 -10.96 -10.12 -27.03
CA THR A 171 -10.80 -11.02 -28.19
C THR A 171 -10.62 -10.19 -29.45
N HIS A 172 -9.78 -10.64 -30.38
CA HIS A 172 -9.56 -9.97 -31.67
C HIS A 172 -10.22 -10.78 -32.78
N ARG A 173 -10.97 -10.09 -33.63
CA ARG A 173 -11.63 -10.62 -34.82
C ARG A 173 -11.17 -9.83 -36.04
N GLU A 174 -11.51 -10.31 -37.24
CA GLU A 174 -11.12 -9.67 -38.50
C GLU A 174 -11.60 -8.22 -38.63
N ASP A 175 -12.72 -7.89 -38.00
CA ASP A 175 -13.36 -6.58 -38.03
C ASP A 175 -13.02 -5.68 -36.84
N GLY A 176 -12.17 -6.14 -35.91
CA GLY A 176 -11.66 -5.35 -34.79
C GLY A 176 -11.56 -6.08 -33.46
N SER A 177 -11.27 -5.32 -32.40
CA SER A 177 -11.20 -5.81 -31.03
C SER A 177 -12.56 -5.80 -30.35
N TYR A 178 -12.89 -6.89 -29.67
CA TYR A 178 -14.08 -7.07 -28.87
C TYR A 178 -13.70 -7.24 -27.42
N CYS A 179 -14.48 -6.65 -26.52
CA CYS A 179 -14.29 -6.83 -25.09
C CYS A 179 -15.61 -7.17 -24.40
N ILE A 180 -15.50 -8.01 -23.39
CA ILE A 180 -16.57 -8.31 -22.46
C ILE A 180 -16.10 -7.86 -21.08
N THR A 181 -16.91 -7.03 -20.42
CA THR A 181 -16.68 -6.57 -19.05
C THR A 181 -17.89 -6.90 -18.20
N LYS A 182 -17.72 -7.63 -17.11
CA LYS A 182 -18.83 -8.00 -16.21
C LYS A 182 -18.37 -7.98 -14.76
N LYS A 183 -19.32 -7.76 -13.85
CA LYS A 183 -19.07 -7.91 -12.42
C LYS A 183 -18.97 -9.39 -12.05
N LEU A 184 -17.96 -9.76 -11.28
CA LEU A 184 -17.79 -11.09 -10.73
C LEU A 184 -18.83 -11.32 -9.64
N ALA A 185 -19.70 -12.32 -9.84
CA ALA A 185 -20.82 -12.62 -8.95
C ALA A 185 -20.39 -12.99 -7.51
N THR A 186 -19.15 -13.44 -7.32
CA THR A 186 -18.58 -13.86 -6.04
C THR A 186 -17.69 -12.81 -5.37
N PHE A 187 -17.59 -11.60 -5.92
CA PHE A 187 -16.74 -10.57 -5.34
C PHE A 187 -17.48 -9.81 -4.23
N GLN A 188 -17.23 -10.21 -2.98
CA GLN A 188 -17.50 -9.38 -1.82
C GLN A 188 -16.29 -8.48 -1.61
N LEU A 189 -16.43 -7.19 -1.96
CA LEU A 189 -15.54 -6.19 -1.37
C LEU A 189 -15.78 -6.29 0.15
N GLU A 190 -14.76 -6.59 0.93
CA GLU A 190 -14.83 -6.34 2.37
C GLU A 190 -15.23 -4.87 2.52
N ALA A 191 -16.46 -4.65 3.00
CA ALA A 191 -16.98 -3.32 3.16
C ALA A 191 -16.07 -2.58 4.14
N THR A 192 -15.46 -1.49 3.68
CA THR A 192 -14.85 -0.53 4.59
C THR A 192 -15.99 0.02 5.43
N ASP A 193 -15.98 -0.30 6.72
CA ASP A 193 -17.00 0.13 7.68
C ASP A 193 -17.09 1.66 7.66
N GLY A 194 -18.19 2.15 7.08
CA GLY A 194 -18.52 3.56 6.91
C GLY A 194 -20.02 3.70 7.01
N SER A 195 -20.49 3.72 8.26
CA SER A 195 -21.85 4.01 8.70
C SER A 195 -22.51 5.13 7.87
N GLU A 196 -23.74 4.90 7.36
CA GLU A 196 -24.96 5.61 7.79
C GLU A 196 -26.24 5.26 6.99
N THR A 197 -27.27 4.85 7.74
CA THR A 197 -28.72 5.03 7.52
C THR A 197 -29.45 4.37 6.32
N LEU A 198 -30.15 3.27 6.61
CA LEU A 198 -31.37 2.83 5.92
C LEU A 198 -32.62 3.27 6.70
N PRO A 199 -33.68 3.76 6.03
CA PRO A 199 -35.02 3.70 6.59
C PRO A 199 -35.91 2.78 5.75
N SER A 200 -36.40 1.69 6.35
CA SER A 200 -37.83 1.30 6.37
C SER A 200 -38.06 -0.10 6.96
N ALA A 201 -38.81 -0.10 8.07
CA ALA A 201 -39.77 -1.06 8.62
C ALA A 201 -40.14 -2.31 7.77
N SER A 202 -40.44 -3.50 8.29
CA SER A 202 -40.98 -3.90 9.60
C SER A 202 -41.00 -5.44 9.76
N ASN A 203 -40.99 -5.87 11.04
CA ASN A 203 -41.50 -7.13 11.63
C ASN A 203 -40.83 -8.48 11.28
N SER A 204 -40.18 -9.12 12.25
CA SER A 204 -40.89 -9.97 13.24
C SER A 204 -39.92 -10.55 14.29
N ARG A 205 -40.32 -10.42 15.56
CA ARG A 205 -40.03 -11.27 16.73
C ARG A 205 -39.02 -12.43 16.56
N GLN A 206 -37.94 -12.44 17.35
CA GLN A 206 -37.84 -13.16 18.64
C GLN A 206 -36.37 -13.28 19.11
N GLY A 207 -36.11 -12.85 20.35
CA GLY A 207 -35.27 -13.59 21.29
C GLY A 207 -33.77 -13.26 21.35
N ARG A 208 -33.41 -12.30 22.22
CA ARG A 208 -32.76 -12.62 23.51
C ARG A 208 -32.58 -11.34 24.31
N ASP A 209 -33.31 -11.28 25.42
CA ASP A 209 -33.18 -10.28 26.48
C ASP A 209 -31.75 -10.27 27.02
N LEU A 210 -31.14 -9.09 27.06
CA LEU A 210 -30.13 -8.77 28.07
C LEU A 210 -30.77 -7.76 29.03
N PRO A 211 -30.63 -7.96 30.36
CA PRO A 211 -31.25 -7.08 31.35
C PRO A 211 -30.57 -5.70 31.32
N PRO A 212 -31.30 -4.62 31.68
CA PRO A 212 -30.66 -3.33 31.92
C PRO A 212 -29.95 -3.43 33.26
N THR A 213 -28.64 -3.21 33.28
CA THR A 213 -27.95 -2.89 34.54
C THR A 213 -27.76 -1.40 34.63
N ASP A 214 -28.44 -0.90 35.66
CA ASP A 214 -28.52 0.42 36.21
C ASP A 214 -27.15 0.92 36.69
N GLY A 215 -27.04 2.24 36.78
CA GLY A 215 -25.82 2.99 37.03
C GLY A 215 -25.35 3.00 38.48
N THR A 216 -24.28 3.80 38.66
CA THR A 216 -23.50 4.11 39.89
C THR A 216 -22.52 3.00 40.30
N ASP A 217 -21.27 3.24 40.72
CA ASP A 217 -20.53 4.42 41.14
C ASP A 217 -19.03 4.10 40.99
N GLY A 218 -18.19 5.09 40.66
CA GLY A 218 -16.77 4.83 40.44
C GLY A 218 -15.98 6.02 39.89
N ASN A 219 -16.25 7.21 40.41
CA ASN A 219 -15.36 8.37 40.24
C ASN A 219 -13.97 8.04 40.82
N ILE A 220 -12.94 7.96 39.98
CA ILE A 220 -11.58 8.26 40.43
C ILE A 220 -11.14 9.53 39.72
N ARG A 221 -11.39 10.63 40.42
CA ARG A 221 -10.83 11.95 40.18
C ARG A 221 -9.45 11.97 40.86
N ILE A 222 -8.38 12.00 40.07
CA ILE A 222 -7.07 12.47 40.55
C ILE A 222 -6.71 13.66 39.66
N GLU A 223 -6.78 14.84 40.27
CA GLU A 223 -6.50 16.12 39.65
C GLU A 223 -5.00 16.29 39.34
N PRO A 224 -4.66 17.19 38.40
CA PRO A 224 -3.30 17.45 37.96
C PRO A 224 -2.59 18.40 38.92
N THR A 225 -1.39 18.03 39.41
CA THR A 225 -0.54 18.99 40.12
C THR A 225 0.15 19.90 39.10
N ARG A 226 -0.34 21.14 39.03
CA ARG A 226 0.29 22.26 38.33
C ARG A 226 1.56 22.74 39.06
N THR A 227 2.48 23.18 38.22
CA THR A 227 3.65 24.04 38.39
C THR A 227 3.54 25.18 39.41
N ASN A 228 4.67 25.49 40.05
CA ASN A 228 5.35 26.80 40.22
C ASN A 228 6.39 26.61 41.36
N GLU A 229 7.57 27.24 41.41
CA GLU A 229 7.95 28.59 41.00
C GLU A 229 9.48 28.69 40.98
N CYS A 230 10.00 29.52 40.08
CA CYS A 230 11.35 30.08 40.18
C CYS A 230 11.44 30.95 41.45
N ASP A 231 12.57 30.92 42.14
CA ASP A 231 13.04 32.12 42.82
C ASP A 231 14.56 32.24 42.73
N SER A 232 14.97 33.46 42.42
CA SER A 232 16.34 33.91 42.18
C SER A 232 16.96 34.44 43.48
N ASP A 233 18.30 34.60 43.42
CA ASP A 233 19.14 35.46 44.27
C ASP A 233 19.43 35.01 45.72
N ASP A 234 20.70 34.71 46.03
CA ASP A 234 21.57 35.70 46.70
C ASP A 234 23.06 35.27 46.74
N CYS A 235 23.90 36.28 46.87
CA CYS A 235 25.34 36.46 46.73
C CYS A 235 26.25 35.64 47.68
N SER A 236 27.49 35.34 47.24
CA SER A 236 28.72 35.91 47.86
C SER A 236 30.05 35.37 47.30
N VAL A 237 30.78 36.27 46.64
CA VAL A 237 32.21 36.65 46.82
C VAL A 237 33.28 35.54 46.97
N LYS A 238 34.24 35.51 46.01
CA LYS A 238 35.64 35.94 46.25
C LYS A 238 36.41 36.12 44.93
N GLY A 239 36.68 37.39 44.61
CA GLY A 239 37.81 37.78 43.77
C GLY A 239 39.05 38.12 44.62
N GLY A 240 40.16 38.33 43.93
CA GLY A 240 41.44 38.87 44.45
C GLY A 240 42.62 37.97 44.06
N SER A 241 43.30 38.25 42.93
CA SER A 241 44.54 39.08 42.84
C SER A 241 45.74 38.31 43.42
N GLU A 242 46.87 38.10 42.75
CA GLU A 242 47.62 38.84 41.72
C GLU A 242 48.26 37.90 40.69
#